data_AF-A0A6B2C128-F1
#
_entry.id   AF-A0A6B2C128-F1
#
_cell.length_a   1.000
_cell.length_b   1.000
_cell.length_c   1.000
_cell.angle_alpha   90.00
_cell.angle_beta   90.00
_cell.angle_gamma   90.00
#
_symmetry.space_group_name_H-M   'P 1'
#
loop_
_entity.id
_entity.type
_entity.pdbx_description
1 polymer ?
#
loop_
_entity_poly.entity_id
_entity_poly.type
_entity_poly.pdbx_seq_one_letter_code
_entity_poly.pdbx_strand_id
1 'polypeptide(L)'
;MNNKNTLILVAGLMAMVFVAASVFAYYPLSITVSPTTPPVTFATGSNSNQNDLGPGNTITVSLGSNNASASVTIHPTYQTTYYKDVLRITNNDFKAYNVYIRVDTAITSFPAGSTILLKIYASGASRPGTPIATVPLTSTGTVSIDSLSGGGTWEVDVEVYIPEGYTLPSPATANLHLIYTPSSETPP
;
A
#
# COMPACT_ATOMS: atom_id res chain seq x y z
N MET A 1 19.25 83.80 -1.09
CA MET A 1 20.19 82.81 -1.63
C MET A 1 20.77 82.00 -0.48
N ASN A 2 20.82 80.67 -0.63
CA ASN A 2 21.76 79.72 -0.02
C ASN A 2 21.63 79.44 1.51
N ASN A 3 21.56 78.20 2.02
CA ASN A 3 21.88 76.89 1.47
C ASN A 3 20.94 75.80 2.03
N LYS A 4 20.27 75.11 1.11
CA LYS A 4 19.82 73.72 1.27
C LYS A 4 21.08 72.83 1.34
N ASN A 5 21.01 71.68 2.02
CA ASN A 5 21.93 70.51 1.91
C ASN A 5 22.88 70.18 3.08
N THR A 6 22.45 70.18 4.34
CA THR A 6 23.27 69.51 5.38
C THR A 6 22.49 68.97 6.56
N LEU A 7 21.36 68.30 6.33
CA LEU A 7 20.78 67.40 7.34
C LEU A 7 19.97 66.26 6.69
N ILE A 8 20.44 65.80 5.53
CA ILE A 8 20.36 64.38 5.21
C ILE A 8 21.48 63.75 6.04
N LEU A 9 21.18 63.06 7.16
CA LEU A 9 21.92 61.84 7.51
C LEU A 9 21.39 61.07 8.74
N VAL A 10 20.69 61.69 9.70
CA VAL A 10 20.51 61.03 11.01
C VAL A 10 19.14 60.35 11.20
N ALA A 11 18.06 60.85 10.58
CA ALA A 11 16.72 60.26 10.74
C ALA A 11 16.46 59.05 9.81
N GLY A 12 17.29 58.85 8.77
CA GLY A 12 17.24 57.67 7.90
C GLY A 12 17.97 56.44 8.46
N LEU A 13 18.59 56.56 9.65
CA LEU A 13 19.41 55.50 10.24
C LEU A 13 18.62 54.51 11.11
N MET A 14 17.31 54.72 11.30
CA MET A 14 16.43 53.82 12.05
C MET A 14 15.48 53.02 11.15
N ALA A 15 15.93 52.69 9.94
CA ALA A 15 15.52 51.41 9.38
C ALA A 15 16.19 50.34 10.26
N MET A 16 15.55 49.99 11.39
CA MET A 16 15.85 48.76 12.11
C MET A 16 15.54 47.62 11.15
N VAL A 17 16.54 47.30 10.33
CA VAL A 17 16.64 46.02 9.66
C VAL A 17 16.78 45.03 10.81
N PHE A 18 15.66 44.54 11.33
CA PHE A 18 15.67 43.31 12.10
C PHE A 18 16.10 42.23 11.13
N VAL A 19 17.41 42.10 10.93
CA VAL A 19 17.99 40.87 10.44
C VAL A 19 17.78 39.91 11.60
N ALA A 20 16.69 39.14 11.55
CA ALA A 20 16.57 37.96 12.37
C ALA A 20 17.74 37.05 11.97
N ALA A 21 18.85 37.16 12.69
CA ALA A 21 19.97 36.25 12.53
C ALA A 21 19.42 34.88 12.91
N SER A 22 19.06 34.10 11.91
CA SER A 22 18.72 32.70 12.09
C SER A 22 20.04 32.00 12.35
N VAL A 23 20.46 31.98 13.61
CA VAL A 23 21.67 31.30 14.05
C VAL A 23 21.34 29.83 14.15
N PHE A 24 21.89 29.04 13.24
CA PHE A 24 21.79 27.58 13.27
C PHE A 24 23.11 26.99 13.76
N ALA A 25 23.05 26.21 14.83
CA ALA A 25 24.19 25.45 15.33
C ALA A 25 24.09 24.00 14.81
N TYR A 26 25.14 23.53 14.15
CA TYR A 26 25.21 22.18 13.61
C TYR A 26 26.20 21.36 14.42
N TYR A 27 25.69 20.38 15.16
CA TYR A 27 26.50 19.38 15.83
C TYR A 27 26.61 18.15 14.93
N PRO A 28 27.80 17.54 14.78
CA PRO A 28 27.94 16.32 13.99
C PRO A 28 27.20 15.17 14.69
N LEU A 29 26.37 14.47 13.92
CA LEU A 29 25.70 13.23 14.31
C LEU A 29 26.09 12.15 13.29
N SER A 30 26.21 10.90 13.73
CA SER A 30 26.35 9.75 12.84
C SER A 30 25.21 8.77 13.07
N ILE A 31 24.61 8.30 11.99
CA ILE A 31 23.58 7.27 11.99
C ILE A 31 24.12 6.11 11.15
N THR A 32 24.13 4.91 11.71
CA THR A 32 24.46 3.69 10.96
C THR A 32 23.16 3.00 10.58
N VAL A 33 22.99 2.74 9.29
CA VAL A 33 21.87 1.95 8.75
C VAL A 33 22.42 0.61 8.29
N SER A 34 21.89 -0.48 8.85
CA SER A 34 22.28 -1.86 8.51
C SER A 34 21.05 -2.62 8.03
N PRO A 35 20.79 -2.66 6.71
CA PRO A 35 19.64 -3.36 6.14
C PRO A 35 19.66 -4.86 6.46
N THR A 36 18.48 -5.46 6.54
CA THR A 36 18.29 -6.90 6.69
C THR A 36 17.35 -7.42 5.60
N THR A 37 17.43 -8.73 5.31
CA THR A 37 16.45 -9.41 4.45
C THR A 37 15.04 -9.27 5.06
N PRO A 38 14.00 -8.97 4.26
CA PRO A 38 12.64 -8.85 4.75
C PRO A 38 12.14 -10.19 5.31
N PRO A 39 11.64 -10.24 6.56
CA PRO A 39 11.11 -11.48 7.13
C PRO A 39 9.78 -11.87 6.49
N VAL A 40 8.91 -10.89 6.23
CA VAL A 40 7.63 -11.09 5.54
C VAL A 40 7.79 -10.75 4.07
N THR A 41 7.46 -11.69 3.20
CA THR A 41 7.57 -11.57 1.74
C THR A 41 6.30 -12.01 1.04
N PHE A 42 6.15 -11.61 -0.22
CA PHE A 42 5.16 -12.18 -1.12
C PHE A 42 5.65 -13.49 -1.74
N ALA A 43 4.70 -14.33 -2.13
CA ALA A 43 4.93 -15.52 -2.96
C ALA A 43 3.77 -15.69 -3.95
N THR A 44 3.98 -16.40 -5.05
CA THR A 44 2.89 -16.69 -5.99
C THR A 44 1.91 -17.69 -5.38
N GLY A 45 0.62 -17.46 -5.55
CA GLY A 45 -0.42 -18.43 -5.20
C GLY A 45 -0.53 -19.55 -6.24
N SER A 46 -1.28 -20.61 -5.92
CA SER A 46 -1.40 -21.78 -6.80
C SER A 46 -2.10 -21.47 -8.13
N ASN A 47 -2.93 -20.43 -8.17
CA ASN A 47 -3.62 -20.01 -9.40
C ASN A 47 -2.86 -18.95 -10.19
N SER A 48 -1.66 -18.54 -9.75
CA SER A 48 -0.79 -17.69 -10.57
C SER A 48 -0.41 -18.41 -11.88
N ASN A 49 -0.40 -17.66 -12.97
CA ASN A 49 -0.13 -18.11 -14.34
C ASN A 49 -1.09 -19.19 -14.87
N GLN A 50 -2.23 -19.40 -14.21
CA GLN A 50 -3.30 -20.25 -14.73
C GLN A 50 -4.21 -19.47 -15.67
N ASN A 51 -5.01 -20.21 -16.45
CA ASN A 51 -6.00 -19.63 -17.37
C ASN A 51 -6.98 -18.72 -16.61
N ASP A 52 -7.28 -17.56 -17.19
CA ASP A 52 -8.30 -16.62 -16.72
C ASP A 52 -9.48 -16.58 -17.71
N LEU A 53 -10.54 -15.87 -17.36
CA LEU A 53 -11.68 -15.59 -18.22
C LEU A 53 -11.25 -14.77 -19.44
N GLY A 54 -11.75 -15.17 -20.60
CA GLY A 54 -11.48 -14.54 -21.88
C GLY A 54 -10.36 -15.23 -22.67
N PRO A 55 -10.39 -15.20 -24.00
CA PRO A 55 -9.39 -15.87 -24.83
C PRO A 55 -7.98 -15.32 -24.59
N GLY A 56 -7.04 -16.21 -24.23
CA GLY A 56 -5.62 -15.87 -24.09
C GLY A 56 -5.25 -15.15 -22.79
N ASN A 57 -6.21 -14.92 -21.88
CA ASN A 57 -5.94 -14.29 -20.60
C ASN A 57 -5.40 -15.30 -19.58
N THR A 58 -4.48 -14.83 -18.74
CA THR A 58 -3.95 -15.57 -17.60
C THR A 58 -3.95 -14.69 -16.35
N ILE A 59 -4.13 -15.34 -15.20
CA ILE A 59 -3.96 -14.67 -13.90
C ILE A 59 -2.47 -14.39 -13.76
N THR A 60 -2.09 -13.12 -13.81
CA THR A 60 -0.67 -12.75 -13.79
C THR A 60 -0.29 -12.24 -12.42
N VAL A 61 0.75 -12.84 -11.82
CA VAL A 61 1.40 -12.31 -10.63
C VAL A 61 2.86 -12.07 -10.92
N SER A 62 3.31 -10.85 -10.67
CA SER A 62 4.72 -10.46 -10.79
C SER A 62 5.25 -10.06 -9.43
N LEU A 63 6.40 -10.60 -9.05
CA LEU A 63 7.08 -10.28 -7.79
C LEU A 63 8.33 -9.45 -8.09
N GLY A 64 8.63 -8.50 -7.22
CA GLY A 64 9.94 -7.83 -7.24
C GLY A 64 11.07 -8.83 -6.98
N SER A 65 12.30 -8.50 -7.37
CA SER A 65 13.46 -9.39 -7.25
C SER A 65 13.73 -9.92 -5.83
N ASN A 66 13.30 -9.17 -4.82
CA ASN A 66 13.44 -9.52 -3.39
C ASN A 66 12.10 -9.92 -2.75
N ASN A 67 11.04 -10.15 -3.55
CA ASN A 67 9.70 -10.51 -3.09
C ASN A 67 9.05 -9.51 -2.10
N ALA A 68 9.57 -8.29 -2.02
CA ALA A 68 9.06 -7.20 -1.17
C ALA A 68 7.99 -6.34 -1.87
N SER A 69 7.67 -6.66 -3.11
CA SER A 69 6.61 -6.03 -3.91
C SER A 69 5.95 -7.07 -4.78
N ALA A 70 4.65 -6.89 -5.05
CA ALA A 70 3.89 -7.75 -5.95
C ALA A 70 2.91 -6.93 -6.78
N SER A 71 2.60 -7.40 -7.99
CA SER A 71 1.46 -6.95 -8.77
C SER A 71 0.62 -8.16 -9.18
N VAL A 72 -0.69 -7.98 -9.22
CA VAL A 72 -1.67 -9.02 -9.60
C VAL A 72 -2.58 -8.44 -10.67
N THR A 73 -2.73 -9.16 -11.78
CA THR A 73 -3.66 -8.83 -12.86
C THR A 73 -4.64 -9.98 -13.05
N ILE A 74 -5.92 -9.66 -13.06
CA ILE A 74 -7.07 -10.56 -13.25
C ILE A 74 -8.09 -9.91 -14.20
N HIS A 75 -8.96 -10.71 -14.81
CA HIS A 75 -9.90 -10.27 -15.85
C HIS A 75 -11.36 -10.62 -15.49
N PRO A 76 -11.94 -9.97 -14.45
CA PRO A 76 -13.28 -10.27 -13.99
C PRO A 76 -14.34 -9.93 -15.04
N THR A 77 -15.51 -10.57 -14.93
CA THR A 77 -16.69 -10.27 -15.74
C THR A 77 -17.86 -9.79 -14.86
N TYR A 78 -19.02 -9.58 -15.47
CA TYR A 78 -20.26 -9.24 -14.76
C TYR A 78 -20.59 -10.25 -13.64
N GLN A 79 -21.39 -9.79 -12.69
CA GLN A 79 -21.70 -10.50 -11.45
C GLN A 79 -20.44 -10.81 -10.66
N THR A 80 -20.48 -11.88 -9.86
CA THR A 80 -19.36 -12.25 -8.99
C THR A 80 -18.36 -13.12 -9.74
N THR A 81 -17.12 -12.67 -9.82
CA THR A 81 -15.97 -13.47 -10.23
C THR A 81 -15.04 -13.68 -9.03
N TYR A 82 -14.61 -14.92 -8.80
CA TYR A 82 -13.79 -15.30 -7.65
C TYR A 82 -12.46 -15.91 -8.09
N TYR A 83 -11.36 -15.32 -7.62
CA TYR A 83 -9.99 -15.74 -7.88
C TYR A 83 -9.37 -16.28 -6.60
N LYS A 84 -9.29 -17.61 -6.48
CA LYS A 84 -8.71 -18.27 -5.30
C LYS A 84 -7.17 -18.25 -5.36
N ASP A 85 -6.49 -18.06 -4.23
CA ASP A 85 -5.03 -18.24 -4.05
C ASP A 85 -4.21 -17.71 -5.23
N VAL A 86 -4.33 -16.41 -5.49
CA VAL A 86 -3.57 -15.73 -6.55
C VAL A 86 -2.20 -15.28 -6.04
N LEU A 87 -2.13 -14.80 -4.80
CA LEU A 87 -0.94 -14.30 -4.15
C LEU A 87 -0.86 -14.91 -2.75
N ARG A 88 0.34 -15.00 -2.18
CA ARG A 88 0.57 -15.44 -0.81
C ARG A 88 1.42 -14.43 -0.05
N ILE A 89 1.19 -14.37 1.25
CA ILE A 89 1.99 -13.60 2.21
C ILE A 89 2.64 -14.60 3.16
N THR A 90 3.96 -14.63 3.21
CA THR A 90 4.73 -15.63 3.95
C THR A 90 5.68 -14.94 4.92
N ASN A 91 5.75 -15.46 6.15
CA ASN A 91 6.74 -15.07 7.14
C ASN A 91 7.84 -16.14 7.18
N ASN A 92 9.03 -15.79 6.71
CA ASN A 92 10.18 -16.69 6.65
C ASN A 92 11.06 -16.65 7.92
N ASP A 93 10.68 -15.84 8.91
CA ASP A 93 11.35 -15.77 10.22
C ASP A 93 10.66 -16.72 11.22
N PHE A 94 11.26 -16.88 12.40
CA PHE A 94 10.70 -17.65 13.52
C PHE A 94 9.78 -16.82 14.42
N LYS A 95 9.87 -15.48 14.36
CA LYS A 95 9.03 -14.56 15.13
C LYS A 95 7.71 -14.32 14.42
N ALA A 96 6.65 -14.07 15.18
CA ALA A 96 5.38 -13.60 14.61
C ALA A 96 5.43 -12.09 14.32
N TYR A 97 4.68 -11.65 13.32
CA TYR A 97 4.51 -10.23 12.98
C TYR A 97 3.03 -9.89 12.86
N ASN A 98 2.62 -8.74 13.39
CA ASN A 98 1.27 -8.21 13.16
C ASN A 98 1.24 -7.59 11.75
N VAL A 99 0.25 -7.99 10.95
CA VAL A 99 0.17 -7.64 9.53
C VAL A 99 -1.05 -6.78 9.26
N TYR A 100 -0.86 -5.76 8.44
CA TYR A 100 -1.89 -4.85 7.99
C TYR A 100 -1.80 -4.69 6.47
N ILE A 101 -2.93 -4.38 5.84
CA ILE A 101 -2.97 -3.94 4.45
C ILE A 101 -3.56 -2.54 4.41
N ARG A 102 -2.81 -1.60 3.84
CA ARG A 102 -3.27 -0.24 3.57
C ARG A 102 -3.57 -0.07 2.09
N VAL A 103 -4.73 0.49 1.78
CA VAL A 103 -5.12 0.92 0.43
C VAL A 103 -4.86 2.42 0.33
N ASP A 104 -3.85 2.80 -0.45
CA ASP A 104 -3.46 4.20 -0.65
C ASP A 104 -4.21 4.84 -1.83
N THR A 105 -4.43 4.05 -2.89
CA THR A 105 -5.24 4.45 -4.04
C THR A 105 -6.32 3.41 -4.25
N ALA A 106 -7.58 3.82 -4.17
CA ALA A 106 -8.74 2.96 -4.39
C ALA A 106 -9.15 2.92 -5.86
N ILE A 107 -9.80 1.84 -6.27
CA ILE A 107 -10.48 1.75 -7.57
C ILE A 107 -11.83 2.46 -7.49
N THR A 108 -11.96 3.58 -8.20
CA THR A 108 -13.19 4.41 -8.21
C THR A 108 -13.87 4.47 -9.58
N SER A 109 -13.30 3.85 -10.61
CA SER A 109 -13.80 3.90 -12.00
C SER A 109 -14.86 2.83 -12.32
N PHE A 110 -15.10 1.89 -11.42
CA PHE A 110 -16.09 0.83 -11.61
C PHE A 110 -17.52 1.36 -11.36
N PRO A 111 -18.56 0.76 -11.99
CA PRO A 111 -19.95 1.16 -11.79
C PRO A 111 -20.38 1.15 -10.32
N ALA A 112 -21.32 2.02 -9.97
CA ALA A 112 -21.89 2.07 -8.63
C ALA A 112 -22.48 0.71 -8.23
N GLY A 113 -22.21 0.27 -7.00
CA GLY A 113 -22.59 -1.06 -6.52
C GLY A 113 -21.57 -2.17 -6.79
N SER A 114 -20.50 -1.89 -7.55
CA SER A 114 -19.39 -2.84 -7.70
C SER A 114 -18.64 -3.04 -6.38
N THR A 115 -18.15 -4.25 -6.13
CA THR A 115 -17.25 -4.55 -5.00
C THR A 115 -15.98 -5.21 -5.51
N ILE A 116 -14.83 -4.83 -4.97
CA ILE A 116 -13.55 -5.44 -5.27
C ILE A 116 -12.88 -5.70 -3.93
N LEU A 117 -12.68 -6.96 -3.58
CA LEU A 117 -12.29 -7.39 -2.24
C LEU A 117 -11.05 -8.28 -2.31
N LEU A 118 -10.02 -7.97 -1.53
CA LEU A 118 -9.00 -8.95 -1.17
C LEU A 118 -9.50 -9.75 0.04
N LYS A 119 -9.47 -11.08 -0.05
CA LYS A 119 -9.84 -11.97 1.05
C LYS A 119 -8.62 -12.76 1.47
N ILE A 120 -8.22 -12.62 2.72
CA ILE A 120 -7.02 -13.26 3.28
C ILE A 120 -7.44 -14.49 4.07
N TYR A 121 -6.81 -15.63 3.81
CA TYR A 121 -7.11 -16.89 4.48
C TYR A 121 -5.85 -17.54 5.04
N ALA A 122 -6.02 -18.36 6.07
CA ALA A 122 -4.98 -19.30 6.48
C ALA A 122 -4.68 -20.27 5.32
N SER A 123 -3.42 -20.64 5.15
CA SER A 123 -3.04 -21.59 4.10
C SER A 123 -3.78 -22.93 4.27
N GLY A 124 -4.30 -23.46 3.16
CA GLY A 124 -5.08 -24.69 3.13
C GLY A 124 -6.53 -24.56 3.59
N ALA A 125 -7.00 -23.36 3.94
CA ALA A 125 -8.39 -23.17 4.34
C ALA A 125 -9.37 -23.53 3.19
N SER A 126 -10.54 -24.07 3.54
CA SER A 126 -11.57 -24.41 2.56
C SER A 126 -12.19 -23.15 1.92
N ARG A 127 -12.75 -23.31 0.72
CA ARG A 127 -13.57 -22.29 0.05
C ARG A 127 -14.92 -22.88 -0.39
N PRO A 128 -16.07 -22.21 -0.17
CA PRO A 128 -16.21 -20.97 0.60
C PRO A 128 -15.92 -21.22 2.09
N GLY A 129 -15.21 -20.30 2.74
CA GLY A 129 -14.85 -20.35 4.16
C GLY A 129 -14.82 -18.95 4.75
N THR A 130 -14.53 -18.83 6.04
CA THR A 130 -14.39 -17.50 6.67
C THR A 130 -12.97 -16.98 6.46
N PRO A 131 -12.78 -15.83 5.79
CA PRO A 131 -11.46 -15.21 5.69
C PRO A 131 -11.01 -14.68 7.06
N ILE A 132 -9.70 -14.65 7.28
CA ILE A 132 -9.06 -13.95 8.41
C ILE A 132 -9.43 -12.47 8.36
N ALA A 133 -9.33 -11.88 7.17
CA ALA A 133 -9.71 -10.50 6.93
C ALA A 133 -10.18 -10.28 5.49
N THR A 134 -10.99 -9.24 5.30
CA THR A 134 -11.43 -8.77 3.98
C THR A 134 -11.05 -7.31 3.84
N VAL A 135 -10.38 -6.96 2.74
CA VAL A 135 -9.91 -5.60 2.45
C VAL A 135 -10.65 -5.08 1.22
N PRO A 136 -11.51 -4.04 1.36
CA PRO A 136 -12.15 -3.42 0.22
C PRO A 136 -11.15 -2.56 -0.57
N LEU A 137 -11.09 -2.78 -1.89
CA LEU A 137 -10.21 -2.03 -2.80
C LEU A 137 -10.89 -0.81 -3.42
N THR A 138 -12.16 -0.58 -3.10
CA THR A 138 -12.98 0.55 -3.58
C THR A 138 -12.96 1.75 -2.62
N SER A 139 -12.20 1.67 -1.53
CA SER A 139 -12.00 2.74 -0.55
C SER A 139 -10.58 2.73 -0.02
N THR A 140 -10.04 3.91 0.35
CA THR A 140 -8.76 3.99 1.04
C THR A 140 -8.90 3.66 2.53
N GLY A 141 -7.81 3.24 3.17
CA GLY A 141 -7.78 2.93 4.60
C GLY A 141 -6.82 1.79 4.93
N THR A 142 -6.67 1.53 6.23
CA THR A 142 -5.81 0.45 6.76
C THR A 142 -6.67 -0.60 7.44
N VAL A 143 -6.48 -1.86 7.05
CA VAL A 143 -7.14 -3.02 7.65
C VAL A 143 -6.10 -3.84 8.41
N SER A 144 -6.34 -4.07 9.70
CA SER A 144 -5.61 -5.07 10.48
C SER A 144 -6.02 -6.45 10.01
N ILE A 145 -5.04 -7.29 9.68
CA ILE A 145 -5.29 -8.66 9.24
C ILE A 145 -5.30 -9.57 10.47
N ASP A 146 -4.11 -9.93 10.97
CA ASP A 146 -3.87 -10.67 12.22
C ASP A 146 -2.35 -10.72 12.49
N SER A 147 -1.94 -11.52 13.47
CA SER A 147 -0.56 -11.96 13.66
C SER A 147 -0.23 -13.15 12.75
N LEU A 148 0.76 -12.97 11.88
CA LEU A 148 1.32 -14.03 11.06
C LEU A 148 2.47 -14.72 11.81
N SER A 149 2.25 -15.96 12.25
CA SER A 149 3.23 -16.75 12.98
C SER A 149 4.54 -16.95 12.19
N GLY A 150 5.65 -17.22 12.88
CA GLY A 150 6.90 -17.62 12.24
C GLY A 150 6.71 -18.87 11.37
N GLY A 151 7.28 -18.87 10.17
CA GLY A 151 7.05 -19.89 9.14
C GLY A 151 5.63 -19.93 8.56
N GLY A 152 4.74 -19.05 9.00
CA GLY A 152 3.34 -19.01 8.59
C GLY A 152 3.17 -18.53 7.16
N THR A 153 2.07 -18.94 6.51
CA THR A 153 1.67 -18.44 5.20
C THR A 153 0.16 -18.22 5.15
N TRP A 154 -0.23 -17.12 4.52
CA TRP A 154 -1.61 -16.83 4.16
C TRP A 154 -1.79 -16.83 2.66
N GLU A 155 -2.98 -17.25 2.25
CA GLU A 155 -3.47 -17.21 0.87
C GLU A 155 -4.29 -15.94 0.67
N VAL A 156 -4.09 -15.30 -0.48
CA VAL A 156 -4.83 -14.11 -0.90
C VAL A 156 -5.71 -14.47 -2.07
N ASP A 157 -7.00 -14.31 -1.88
CA ASP A 157 -8.03 -14.45 -2.89
C ASP A 157 -8.52 -13.05 -3.32
N VAL A 158 -9.08 -12.94 -4.52
CA VAL A 158 -9.73 -11.71 -5.00
C VAL A 158 -11.16 -12.01 -5.42
N GLU A 159 -12.11 -11.26 -4.88
CA GLU A 159 -13.51 -11.33 -5.28
C GLU A 159 -13.92 -10.01 -5.92
N VAL A 160 -14.53 -10.09 -7.10
CA VAL A 160 -15.00 -8.93 -7.84
C VAL A 160 -16.48 -9.11 -8.14
N TYR A 161 -17.28 -8.10 -7.83
CA TYR A 161 -18.67 -7.98 -8.25
C TYR A 161 -18.81 -6.77 -9.17
N ILE A 162 -19.36 -6.97 -10.37
CA ILE A 162 -19.73 -5.90 -11.31
C ILE A 162 -21.23 -6.05 -11.62
N PRO A 163 -22.08 -5.04 -11.35
CA PRO A 163 -23.51 -5.14 -11.60
C PRO A 163 -23.84 -5.23 -13.08
N GLU A 164 -24.92 -5.94 -13.40
CA GLU A 164 -25.52 -5.96 -14.74
C GLU A 164 -26.08 -4.59 -15.13
N GLY A 165 -26.29 -4.38 -16.44
CA GLY A 165 -26.89 -3.15 -16.97
C GLY A 165 -25.90 -2.00 -17.17
N TYR A 166 -24.61 -2.23 -16.93
CA TYR A 166 -23.52 -1.31 -17.25
C TYR A 166 -22.63 -1.89 -18.36
N THR A 167 -21.88 -1.04 -19.05
CA THR A 167 -20.77 -1.49 -19.89
C THR A 167 -19.61 -1.96 -19.01
N LEU A 168 -18.92 -3.03 -19.41
CA LEU A 168 -17.76 -3.54 -18.68
C LEU A 168 -16.71 -2.42 -18.49
N PRO A 169 -16.22 -2.19 -17.26
CA PRO A 169 -15.28 -1.11 -16.99
C PRO A 169 -13.91 -1.36 -17.63
N SER A 170 -13.18 -0.28 -17.91
CA SER A 170 -11.76 -0.36 -18.29
C SER A 170 -10.89 -0.86 -17.11
N PRO A 171 -9.71 -1.44 -17.38
CA PRO A 171 -8.79 -1.85 -16.33
C PRO A 171 -8.47 -0.71 -15.35
N ALA A 172 -8.40 -1.05 -14.07
CA ALA A 172 -8.12 -0.11 -12.99
C ALA A 172 -7.22 -0.77 -11.94
N THR A 173 -6.44 0.05 -11.25
CA THR A 173 -5.44 -0.43 -10.28
C THR A 173 -5.68 0.22 -8.93
N ALA A 174 -5.75 -0.59 -7.88
CA ALA A 174 -5.58 -0.13 -6.52
C ALA A 174 -4.08 -0.22 -6.16
N ASN A 175 -3.56 0.79 -5.46
CA ASN A 175 -2.21 0.76 -4.90
C ASN A 175 -2.30 0.50 -3.40
N LEU A 176 -1.50 -0.45 -2.92
CA LEU A 176 -1.53 -0.92 -1.55
C LEU A 176 -0.14 -1.04 -0.95
N HIS A 177 -0.06 -0.93 0.37
CA HIS A 177 1.07 -1.37 1.16
C HIS A 177 0.70 -2.57 2.03
N LEU A 178 1.54 -3.61 1.98
CA LEU A 178 1.63 -4.59 3.06
C LEU A 178 2.49 -4.00 4.16
N ILE A 179 1.97 -3.96 5.38
CA ILE A 179 2.69 -3.45 6.55
C ILE A 179 2.82 -4.59 7.54
N TYR A 180 4.01 -4.76 8.11
CA TYR A 180 4.23 -5.72 9.18
C TYR A 180 5.09 -5.10 10.28
N THR A 181 4.80 -5.48 11.53
CA THR A 181 5.55 -5.00 12.69
C THR A 181 5.69 -6.10 13.74
N PRO A 182 6.85 -6.20 14.44
CA PRO A 182 6.99 -7.08 15.58
C PRO A 182 6.29 -6.53 16.84
N SER A 183 5.88 -5.26 16.84
CA SER A 183 5.18 -4.61 17.96
C SER A 183 3.66 -4.68 17.81
N SER A 184 2.94 -4.43 18.91
CA SER A 184 1.48 -4.24 18.90
C SER A 184 1.05 -2.83 18.48
N GLU A 185 1.97 -1.99 18.00
CA GLU A 185 1.63 -0.63 17.59
C GLU A 185 0.88 -0.65 16.27
N THR A 186 -0.14 0.21 16.16
CA THR A 186 -0.83 0.43 14.89
C THR A 186 0.05 1.27 13.97
N PRO A 187 0.23 0.89 12.70
CA PRO A 187 1.00 1.68 11.75
C PRO A 187 0.46 3.11 11.58
N PRO A 188 1.34 4.12 11.40
CA PRO A 188 0.94 5.49 11.09
C PRO A 188 0.37 5.64 9.68
#